data_AF-A0A1C2HJ49-F1
#
_entry.id   AF-A0A1C2HJ49-F1
#
_cell.length_a   1.000
_cell.length_b   1.000
_cell.length_c   1.000
_cell.angle_alpha   90.00
_cell.angle_beta   90.00
_cell.angle_gamma   90.00
#
_symmetry.space_group_name_H-M   'P 1'
#
loop_
_entity.id
_entity.type
_entity.pdbx_description
1 polymer ?
#
loop_
_entity_poly.entity_id
_entity_poly.type
_entity_poly.pdbx_seq_one_letter_code
_entity_poly.pdbx_strand_id
1 'polypeptide(L)'
;MSLKTIGIIDPDRLQNIPKKHWAEHEFCFHLHDLMARLLVQMEIQKAGHIQFEIESEADRHLLASGINILDFLDKSGRGDLERRAAVNHVCNALFSDMLHFIYEALRALEKRKFTVAFSLLRKPLKEGMLIVAQMCADEGAFFDKLKSDAKNLLNRKDLDEAGIKALLASAMKESQGCSFTNADAVYDTLFNFQNDLGFAGLFDKATHLVTEFRRNQTEDYNLNFIFKNPMDDDIYAGGTYSQLAMLMLFLHVMQIELYGRMRKPSKKYQNWMLFTSLGSYEALFTRGRSRLTNFVNSNFAELMRCPVCEARIRIKKVDAPRLFIGERLNCDQCFTDQHFPFGWLLNQFDLDLFNE
;
A
#
# COMPACT_ATOMS: atom_id res chain seq x y z
N MET A 1 -14.61 14.95 -18.90
CA MET A 1 -15.21 15.10 -17.55
C MET A 1 -14.44 14.19 -16.61
N SER A 2 -13.88 14.71 -15.52
CA SER A 2 -13.20 13.90 -14.49
C SER A 2 -14.24 13.06 -13.73
N LEU A 3 -13.85 11.84 -13.32
CA LEU A 3 -14.65 11.00 -12.44
C LEU A 3 -14.83 11.75 -11.12
N LYS A 4 -16.07 11.96 -10.72
CA LYS A 4 -16.34 12.67 -9.47
C LYS A 4 -16.23 11.77 -8.25
N THR A 5 -16.47 10.47 -8.39
CA THR A 5 -16.42 9.50 -7.28
C THR A 5 -16.47 8.06 -7.81
N ILE A 6 -15.78 7.17 -7.10
CA ILE A 6 -15.88 5.72 -7.26
C ILE A 6 -17.20 5.22 -6.65
N GLY A 7 -17.63 5.80 -5.52
CA GLY A 7 -18.88 5.48 -4.84
C GLY A 7 -18.73 4.43 -3.73
N ILE A 8 -17.56 4.34 -3.11
CA ILE A 8 -17.27 3.42 -1.99
C ILE A 8 -17.22 4.11 -0.63
N ILE A 9 -17.17 5.45 -0.60
CA ILE A 9 -17.27 6.26 0.61
C ILE A 9 -18.51 7.13 0.52
N ASP A 10 -19.22 7.26 1.65
CA ASP A 10 -20.35 8.19 1.80
C ASP A 10 -19.93 9.63 1.42
N PRO A 11 -20.66 10.32 0.52
CA PRO A 11 -20.38 11.70 0.15
C PRO A 11 -20.23 12.68 1.33
N ASP A 12 -20.92 12.46 2.46
CA ASP A 12 -20.83 13.32 3.65
C ASP A 12 -19.42 13.30 4.27
N ARG A 13 -18.71 12.17 4.14
CA ARG A 13 -17.30 12.07 4.57
C ARG A 13 -16.35 12.82 3.63
N LEU A 14 -16.73 13.01 2.37
CA LEU A 14 -15.89 13.63 1.34
C LEU A 14 -16.12 15.14 1.21
N GLN A 15 -17.12 15.70 1.89
CA GLN A 15 -17.58 17.08 1.72
C GLN A 15 -16.48 18.14 1.86
N ASN A 16 -15.47 17.89 2.70
CA ASN A 16 -14.37 18.81 2.92
C ASN A 16 -13.24 18.64 1.89
N ILE A 17 -13.20 17.53 1.15
CA ILE A 17 -12.18 17.29 0.12
C ILE A 17 -12.65 17.95 -1.19
N PRO A 18 -11.79 18.64 -1.95
CA PRO A 18 -12.19 19.17 -3.25
C PRO A 18 -12.67 18.05 -4.19
N LYS A 19 -13.82 18.25 -4.85
CA LYS A 19 -14.52 17.22 -5.66
C LYS A 19 -13.65 16.52 -6.71
N LYS A 20 -12.62 17.19 -7.22
CA LYS A 20 -11.67 16.61 -8.19
C LYS A 20 -10.82 15.46 -7.60
N HIS A 21 -10.67 15.41 -6.27
CA HIS A 21 -9.83 14.44 -5.56
C HIS A 21 -10.62 13.34 -4.85
N TRP A 22 -11.95 13.34 -4.96
CA TRP A 22 -12.81 12.35 -4.29
C TRP A 22 -12.48 10.92 -4.72
N ALA A 23 -12.40 10.65 -6.02
CA ALA A 23 -12.04 9.32 -6.53
C ALA A 23 -10.61 8.89 -6.12
N GLU A 24 -9.69 9.84 -6.04
CA GLU A 24 -8.30 9.57 -5.63
C GLU A 24 -8.21 9.22 -4.14
N HIS A 25 -8.97 9.93 -3.30
CA HIS A 25 -9.10 9.65 -1.87
C HIS A 25 -9.77 8.30 -1.60
N GLU A 26 -10.87 8.02 -2.30
CA GLU A 26 -11.54 6.72 -2.27
C GLU A 26 -10.58 5.61 -2.68
N PHE A 27 -9.74 5.82 -3.69
CA PHE A 27 -8.73 4.85 -4.09
C PHE A 27 -7.69 4.58 -2.99
N CYS A 28 -7.20 5.60 -2.28
CA CYS A 28 -6.33 5.39 -1.12
C CYS A 28 -7.02 4.54 -0.03
N PHE A 29 -8.29 4.80 0.26
CA PHE A 29 -9.07 3.97 1.18
C PHE A 29 -9.24 2.53 0.68
N HIS A 30 -9.48 2.35 -0.62
CA HIS A 30 -9.56 1.02 -1.21
C HIS A 30 -8.24 0.24 -1.05
N LEU A 31 -7.08 0.86 -1.31
CA LEU A 31 -5.78 0.24 -1.09
C LEU A 31 -5.57 -0.15 0.37
N HIS A 32 -5.95 0.72 1.31
CA HIS A 32 -5.96 0.40 2.74
C HIS A 32 -6.81 -0.85 3.02
N ASP A 33 -8.05 -0.88 2.53
CA ASP A 33 -8.97 -1.98 2.79
C ASP A 33 -8.53 -3.29 2.16
N LEU A 34 -7.89 -3.25 0.98
CA LEU A 34 -7.26 -4.44 0.38
C LEU A 34 -6.16 -4.99 1.28
N MET A 35 -5.26 -4.12 1.76
CA MET A 35 -4.17 -4.52 2.65
C MET A 35 -4.68 -5.08 3.99
N ALA A 36 -5.71 -4.45 4.58
CA ALA A 36 -6.34 -4.88 5.82
C ALA A 36 -7.06 -6.22 5.67
N ARG A 37 -7.83 -6.41 4.59
CA ARG A 37 -8.47 -7.71 4.30
C ARG A 37 -7.45 -8.82 4.12
N LEU A 38 -6.34 -8.52 3.45
CA LEU A 38 -5.27 -9.47 3.23
C LEU A 38 -4.60 -9.88 4.56
N LEU A 39 -4.32 -8.93 5.45
CA LEU A 39 -3.84 -9.18 6.83
C LEU A 39 -4.81 -10.09 7.60
N VAL A 40 -6.07 -9.70 7.69
CA VAL A 40 -7.11 -10.48 8.39
C VAL A 40 -7.22 -11.90 7.82
N GLN A 41 -7.15 -12.06 6.50
CA GLN A 41 -7.21 -13.38 5.88
C GLN A 41 -6.00 -14.24 6.25
N MET A 42 -4.80 -13.68 6.31
CA MET A 42 -3.59 -14.40 6.72
C MET A 42 -3.65 -14.83 8.19
N GLU A 43 -4.20 -13.99 9.06
CA GLU A 43 -4.43 -14.33 10.47
C GLU A 43 -5.43 -15.48 10.62
N ILE A 44 -6.58 -15.40 9.93
CA ILE A 44 -7.60 -16.47 9.93
C ILE A 44 -7.00 -17.79 9.43
N GLN A 45 -6.17 -17.72 8.39
CA GLN A 45 -5.49 -18.88 7.81
C GLN A 45 -4.27 -19.35 8.62
N LYS A 46 -3.91 -18.65 9.69
CA LYS A 46 -2.71 -18.90 10.50
C LYS A 46 -1.44 -18.98 9.63
N ALA A 47 -1.36 -18.17 8.57
CA ALA A 47 -0.27 -18.23 7.59
C ALA A 47 1.12 -17.98 8.21
N GLY A 48 1.17 -17.15 9.25
CA GLY A 48 2.41 -16.89 9.99
C GLY A 48 2.80 -17.97 11.01
N HIS A 49 1.93 -18.95 11.28
CA HIS A 49 2.21 -20.00 12.26
C HIS A 49 3.15 -21.04 11.69
N ILE A 50 4.10 -21.48 12.52
CA ILE A 50 5.03 -22.55 12.18
C ILE A 50 4.74 -23.75 13.07
N GLN A 51 4.80 -24.93 12.46
CA GLN A 51 4.67 -26.21 13.14
C GLN A 51 5.95 -27.00 12.91
N PHE A 52 6.42 -27.66 13.95
CA PHE A 52 7.55 -28.57 13.91
C PHE A 52 7.31 -29.71 14.90
N GLU A 53 7.92 -30.85 14.64
CA GLU A 53 7.84 -32.02 15.50
C GLU A 53 8.95 -32.00 16.56
N ILE A 54 8.68 -32.57 17.72
CA ILE A 54 9.67 -32.77 18.78
C ILE A 54 10.35 -34.11 18.50
N GLU A 55 11.61 -34.06 18.07
CA GLU A 55 12.31 -35.22 17.52
C GLU A 55 13.11 -36.00 18.56
N SER A 56 13.47 -35.36 19.69
CA SER A 56 14.35 -35.96 20.69
C SER A 56 13.92 -35.72 22.15
N GLU A 57 14.40 -36.58 23.05
CA GLU A 57 14.25 -36.36 24.50
C GLU A 57 15.03 -35.11 24.96
N ALA A 58 16.12 -34.76 24.27
CA ALA A 58 16.85 -33.50 24.48
C ALA A 58 15.97 -32.28 24.15
N ASP A 59 15.17 -32.34 23.08
CA ASP A 59 14.21 -31.28 22.76
C ASP A 59 13.16 -31.13 23.87
N ARG A 60 12.64 -32.25 24.39
CA ARG A 60 11.67 -32.25 25.50
C ARG A 60 12.25 -31.63 26.76
N HIS A 61 13.47 -32.00 27.13
CA HIS A 61 14.16 -31.42 28.28
C HIS A 61 14.42 -29.92 28.11
N LEU A 62 14.85 -29.48 26.93
CA LEU A 62 15.06 -28.06 26.63
C LEU A 62 13.75 -27.27 26.74
N LEU A 63 12.67 -27.73 26.11
CA LEU A 63 11.36 -27.08 26.18
C LEU A 63 10.80 -27.06 27.61
N ALA A 64 10.96 -28.16 28.37
CA ALA A 64 10.54 -28.25 29.76
C ALA A 64 11.30 -27.30 30.69
N SER A 65 12.49 -26.84 30.31
CA SER A 65 13.26 -25.83 31.07
C SER A 65 12.65 -24.42 31.03
N GLY A 66 11.65 -24.18 30.16
CA GLY A 66 11.04 -22.86 29.98
C GLY A 66 11.85 -21.91 29.09
N ILE A 67 12.75 -22.44 28.27
CA ILE A 67 13.52 -21.67 27.28
C ILE A 67 12.57 -20.92 26.32
N ASN A 68 12.98 -19.72 25.87
CA ASN A 68 12.26 -19.01 24.81
C ASN A 68 12.24 -19.87 23.54
N ILE A 69 11.11 -19.88 22.82
CA ILE A 69 10.94 -20.74 21.64
C ILE A 69 11.93 -20.41 20.51
N LEU A 70 12.33 -19.16 20.34
CA LEU A 70 13.32 -18.76 19.33
C LEU A 70 14.71 -19.28 19.72
N ASP A 71 15.09 -19.12 20.99
CA ASP A 71 16.35 -19.67 21.51
C ASP A 71 16.40 -21.20 21.42
N PHE A 72 15.25 -21.87 21.57
CA PHE A 72 15.13 -23.31 21.35
C PHE A 72 15.39 -23.69 19.89
N LEU A 73 14.76 -22.98 18.95
CA LEU A 73 14.93 -23.24 17.52
C LEU A 73 16.38 -23.03 17.10
N ASP A 74 17.05 -21.99 17.59
CA ASP A 74 18.47 -21.74 17.35
C ASP A 74 19.34 -22.89 17.88
N LYS A 75 19.23 -23.19 19.18
CA LYS A 75 20.06 -24.21 19.86
C LYS A 75 19.83 -25.63 19.36
N SER A 76 18.65 -25.92 18.81
CA SER A 76 18.33 -27.22 18.24
C SER A 76 18.69 -27.34 16.75
N GLY A 77 19.35 -26.34 16.17
CA GLY A 77 19.78 -26.34 14.77
C GLY A 77 18.65 -26.07 13.77
N ARG A 78 17.51 -25.56 14.23
CA ARG A 78 16.31 -25.24 13.45
C ARG A 78 16.23 -23.74 13.11
N GLY A 79 17.37 -23.13 12.79
CA GLY A 79 17.48 -21.69 12.50
C GLY A 79 16.62 -21.19 11.33
N ASP A 80 16.29 -22.06 10.36
CA ASP A 80 15.33 -21.71 9.30
C ASP A 80 13.92 -21.44 9.85
N LEU A 81 13.46 -22.28 10.79
CA LEU A 81 12.17 -22.11 11.46
C LEU A 81 12.18 -20.90 12.38
N GLU A 82 13.31 -20.65 13.06
CA GLU A 82 13.52 -19.45 13.88
C GLU A 82 13.32 -18.19 13.02
N ARG A 83 14.04 -18.12 11.89
CA ARG A 83 13.95 -17.01 10.94
C ARG A 83 12.53 -16.78 10.48
N ARG A 84 11.90 -17.83 9.95
CA ARG A 84 10.52 -17.75 9.45
C ARG A 84 9.55 -17.31 10.55
N ALA A 85 9.72 -17.79 11.79
CA ALA A 85 8.81 -17.43 12.89
C ALA A 85 8.92 -15.94 13.21
N ALA A 86 10.14 -15.44 13.32
CA ALA A 86 10.42 -14.04 13.62
C ALA A 86 9.93 -13.12 12.50
N VAL A 87 10.30 -13.40 11.24
CA VAL A 87 9.91 -12.58 10.09
C VAL A 87 8.40 -12.56 9.89
N ASN A 88 7.73 -13.72 9.98
CA ASN A 88 6.28 -13.79 9.84
C ASN A 88 5.57 -12.96 10.91
N HIS A 89 6.05 -13.05 12.15
CA HIS A 89 5.49 -12.29 13.27
C HIS A 89 5.69 -10.78 13.07
N VAL A 90 6.92 -10.35 12.73
CA VAL A 90 7.22 -8.94 12.47
C VAL A 90 6.38 -8.40 11.32
N CYS A 91 6.28 -9.14 10.23
CA CYS A 91 5.52 -8.71 9.06
C CYS A 91 4.04 -8.47 9.40
N ASN A 92 3.37 -9.41 10.08
CA ASN A 92 1.97 -9.23 10.49
C ASN A 92 1.79 -8.07 11.48
N ALA A 93 2.65 -7.98 12.50
CA ALA A 93 2.58 -6.92 13.49
C ALA A 93 2.82 -5.53 12.87
N LEU A 94 3.80 -5.44 11.96
CA LEU A 94 4.16 -4.20 11.28
C LEU A 94 3.03 -3.72 10.37
N PHE A 95 2.47 -4.58 9.52
CA PHE A 95 1.34 -4.19 8.68
C PHE A 95 0.11 -3.80 9.51
N SER A 96 -0.17 -4.51 10.60
CA SER A 96 -1.26 -4.15 11.53
C SER A 96 -1.08 -2.72 12.09
N ASP A 97 0.09 -2.41 12.63
CA ASP A 97 0.42 -1.06 13.13
C ASP A 97 0.33 -0.01 12.01
N MET A 98 0.95 -0.28 10.86
CA MET A 98 0.94 0.66 9.72
C MET A 98 -0.48 0.98 9.24
N LEU A 99 -1.36 -0.02 9.14
CA LEU A 99 -2.72 0.16 8.66
C LEU A 99 -3.58 1.00 9.61
N HIS A 100 -3.41 0.83 10.93
CA HIS A 100 -4.07 1.71 11.90
C HIS A 100 -3.68 3.18 11.72
N PHE A 101 -2.38 3.46 11.56
CA PHE A 101 -1.89 4.82 11.33
C PHE A 101 -2.39 5.40 10.00
N ILE A 102 -2.36 4.61 8.92
CA ILE A 102 -2.83 5.03 7.59
C ILE A 102 -4.34 5.32 7.63
N TYR A 103 -5.14 4.46 8.24
CA TYR A 103 -6.59 4.66 8.35
C TYR A 103 -6.92 5.99 9.04
N GLU A 104 -6.34 6.21 10.22
CA GLU A 104 -6.58 7.44 10.98
C GLU A 104 -6.06 8.68 10.24
N ALA A 105 -4.96 8.57 9.49
CA ALA A 105 -4.48 9.65 8.66
C ALA A 105 -5.45 10.00 7.52
N LEU A 106 -5.98 9.00 6.81
CA LEU A 106 -6.96 9.22 5.75
C LEU A 106 -8.24 9.86 6.33
N ARG A 107 -8.68 9.43 7.52
CA ARG A 107 -9.81 10.04 8.24
C ARG A 107 -9.50 11.47 8.70
N ALA A 108 -8.26 11.78 9.05
CA ALA A 108 -7.82 13.13 9.38
C ALA A 108 -7.81 14.03 8.14
N LEU A 109 -7.43 13.52 6.96
CA LEU A 109 -7.51 14.25 5.68
C LEU A 109 -8.96 14.61 5.32
N GLU A 110 -9.93 13.72 5.54
CA GLU A 110 -11.38 14.02 5.37
C GLU A 110 -11.86 15.19 6.24
N LYS A 111 -11.18 15.43 7.36
CA LYS A 111 -11.50 16.50 8.32
C LYS A 111 -10.59 17.71 8.16
N ARG A 112 -9.74 17.76 7.12
CA ARG A 112 -8.70 18.79 6.90
C ARG A 112 -7.76 18.98 8.11
N LYS A 113 -7.56 17.92 8.92
CA LYS A 113 -6.63 17.91 10.05
C LYS A 113 -5.23 17.54 9.57
N PHE A 114 -4.63 18.41 8.73
CA PHE A 114 -3.38 18.10 8.01
C PHE A 114 -2.21 17.77 8.91
N THR A 115 -2.02 18.48 10.02
CA THR A 115 -0.98 18.17 11.02
C THR A 115 -1.10 16.73 11.51
N VAL A 116 -2.29 16.35 11.97
CA VAL A 116 -2.55 15.00 12.46
C VAL A 116 -2.34 13.97 11.35
N ALA A 117 -2.87 14.21 10.15
CA ALA A 117 -2.73 13.29 9.03
C ALA A 117 -1.26 13.03 8.67
N PHE A 118 -0.46 14.07 8.49
CA PHE A 118 0.94 13.92 8.07
C PHE A 118 1.86 13.41 9.20
N SER A 119 1.58 13.75 10.46
CA SER A 119 2.27 13.12 11.60
C SER A 119 2.00 11.61 11.65
N LEU A 120 0.76 11.19 11.41
CA LEU A 120 0.38 9.78 11.39
C LEU A 120 0.98 9.03 10.20
N LEU A 121 1.00 9.63 8.99
CA LEU A 121 1.58 9.00 7.79
C LEU A 121 3.10 8.85 7.85
N ARG A 122 3.78 9.70 8.62
CA ARG A 122 5.25 9.69 8.68
C ARG A 122 5.80 8.32 9.11
N LYS A 123 5.29 7.74 10.20
CA LYS A 123 5.77 6.44 10.73
C LYS A 123 5.62 5.29 9.71
N PRO A 124 4.43 4.98 9.19
CA PRO A 124 4.27 3.88 8.23
C PRO A 124 5.06 4.11 6.94
N LEU A 125 5.14 5.34 6.44
CA LEU A 125 5.75 5.59 5.13
C LEU A 125 7.26 5.80 5.18
N LYS A 126 7.82 6.47 6.21
CA LYS A 126 9.29 6.66 6.31
C LYS A 126 10.01 5.49 6.97
N GLU A 127 9.40 4.85 7.96
CA GLU A 127 10.07 3.83 8.77
C GLU A 127 9.52 2.45 8.42
N GLY A 128 8.20 2.28 8.49
CA GLY A 128 7.55 1.00 8.17
C GLY A 128 7.87 0.49 6.77
N MET A 129 7.79 1.35 5.75
CA MET A 129 8.13 1.01 4.37
C MET A 129 9.57 0.54 4.19
N LEU A 130 10.54 1.14 4.88
CA LEU A 130 11.93 0.71 4.79
C LEU A 130 12.16 -0.66 5.44
N ILE A 131 11.46 -0.95 6.54
CA ILE A 131 11.49 -2.29 7.15
C ILE A 131 10.83 -3.33 6.24
N VAL A 132 9.68 -3.00 5.64
CA VAL A 132 9.02 -3.86 4.64
C VAL A 132 9.94 -4.11 3.44
N ALA A 133 10.59 -3.07 2.92
CA ALA A 133 11.53 -3.21 1.81
C ALA A 133 12.74 -4.08 2.18
N GLN A 134 13.27 -3.98 3.41
CA GLN A 134 14.33 -4.87 3.91
C GLN A 134 13.90 -6.34 3.91
N MET A 135 12.70 -6.64 4.43
CA MET A 135 12.16 -8.00 4.41
C MET A 135 11.96 -8.52 2.99
N CYS A 136 11.49 -7.68 2.05
CA CYS A 136 11.31 -8.08 0.66
C CYS A 136 12.65 -8.34 -0.04
N ALA A 137 13.63 -7.45 0.12
CA ALA A 137 14.91 -7.49 -0.58
C ALA A 137 15.78 -8.67 -0.14
N ASP A 138 15.88 -8.92 1.17
CA ASP A 138 16.64 -10.05 1.72
C ASP A 138 16.13 -10.40 3.12
N GLU A 139 15.28 -11.43 3.19
CA GLU A 139 14.71 -11.92 4.44
C GLU A 139 15.78 -12.41 5.42
N GLY A 140 16.83 -13.06 4.92
CA GLY A 140 17.92 -13.61 5.73
C GLY A 140 18.72 -12.50 6.39
N ALA A 141 19.21 -11.55 5.59
CA ALA A 141 19.97 -10.41 6.09
C ALA A 141 19.13 -9.55 7.05
N PHE A 142 17.83 -9.37 6.77
CA PHE A 142 16.92 -8.68 7.69
C PHE A 142 16.84 -9.40 9.05
N PHE A 143 16.62 -10.72 9.05
CA PHE A 143 16.53 -11.51 10.27
C PHE A 143 17.83 -11.47 11.09
N ASP A 144 18.97 -11.65 10.44
CA ASP A 144 20.28 -11.62 11.11
C ASP A 144 20.50 -10.26 11.78
N LYS A 145 20.13 -9.17 11.10
CA LYS A 145 20.21 -7.81 11.65
C LYS A 145 19.21 -7.58 12.77
N LEU A 146 18.00 -8.12 12.67
CA LEU A 146 16.99 -8.06 13.73
C LEU A 146 17.48 -8.80 14.99
N LYS A 147 18.07 -9.98 14.84
CA LYS A 147 18.57 -10.82 15.94
C LYS A 147 19.79 -10.19 16.62
N SER A 148 20.73 -9.63 15.84
CA SER A 148 22.02 -9.15 16.36
C SER A 148 22.10 -7.66 16.67
N ASP A 149 21.34 -6.81 15.96
CA ASP A 149 21.46 -5.35 16.06
C ASP A 149 20.16 -4.59 15.69
N ALA A 150 19.03 -5.00 16.29
CA ALA A 150 17.70 -4.44 16.02
C ALA A 150 17.62 -2.90 16.08
N LYS A 151 18.36 -2.27 17.00
CA LYS A 151 18.39 -0.79 17.16
C LYS A 151 18.91 -0.05 15.93
N ASN A 152 19.66 -0.73 15.06
CA ASN A 152 20.28 -0.18 13.87
C ASN A 152 19.61 -0.66 12.56
N LEU A 153 18.42 -1.26 12.63
CA LEU A 153 17.63 -1.60 11.43
C LEU A 153 17.39 -0.40 10.51
N LEU A 154 17.31 0.80 11.08
CA LEU A 154 17.17 2.07 10.35
C LEU A 154 18.42 2.97 10.48
N ASN A 155 19.61 2.36 10.52
CA ASN A 155 20.87 3.10 10.62
C ASN A 155 21.04 4.08 9.46
N ARG A 156 21.26 5.35 9.79
CA ARG A 156 21.40 6.47 8.84
C ARG A 156 22.63 6.37 7.94
N LYS A 157 23.66 5.60 8.31
CA LYS A 157 24.85 5.40 7.48
C LYS A 157 24.57 4.46 6.31
N ASP A 158 23.81 3.39 6.56
CA ASP A 158 23.44 2.40 5.54
C ASP A 158 22.24 2.88 4.70
N LEU A 159 21.43 3.78 5.28
CA LEU A 159 20.25 4.37 4.66
C LEU A 159 20.49 5.83 4.30
N ASP A 160 21.61 6.09 3.61
CA ASP A 160 21.79 7.31 2.84
C ASP A 160 20.95 7.27 1.55
N GLU A 161 21.07 8.29 0.70
CA GLU A 161 20.30 8.33 -0.56
C GLU A 161 20.54 7.10 -1.44
N ALA A 162 21.81 6.73 -1.63
CA ALA A 162 22.17 5.61 -2.48
C ALA A 162 21.69 4.28 -1.88
N GLY A 163 21.87 4.10 -0.57
CA GLY A 163 21.43 2.92 0.16
C GLY A 163 19.91 2.73 0.14
N ILE A 164 19.13 3.79 0.36
CA ILE A 164 17.66 3.72 0.27
C ILE A 164 17.22 3.36 -1.14
N LYS A 165 17.77 4.01 -2.18
CA LYS A 165 17.41 3.72 -3.57
C LYS A 165 17.75 2.27 -3.96
N ALA A 166 18.93 1.79 -3.55
CA ALA A 166 19.34 0.40 -3.79
C ALA A 166 18.42 -0.60 -3.08
N LEU A 167 18.08 -0.34 -1.81
CA LEU A 167 17.14 -1.16 -1.05
C LEU A 167 15.77 -1.23 -1.73
N LEU A 168 15.21 -0.09 -2.12
CA LEU A 168 13.92 -0.02 -2.80
C LEU A 168 13.93 -0.77 -4.13
N ALA A 169 15.01 -0.62 -4.92
CA ALA A 169 15.17 -1.34 -6.18
C ALA A 169 15.25 -2.86 -5.98
N SER A 170 15.98 -3.33 -4.96
CA SER A 170 16.05 -4.75 -4.61
C SER A 170 14.68 -5.28 -4.20
N ALA A 171 13.94 -4.56 -3.35
CA ALA A 171 12.59 -4.95 -2.95
C ALA A 171 11.62 -5.02 -4.15
N MET A 172 11.72 -4.06 -5.07
CA MET A 172 10.93 -4.04 -6.31
C MET A 172 11.24 -5.23 -7.22
N LYS A 173 12.51 -5.63 -7.32
CA LYS A 173 12.93 -6.78 -8.14
C LYS A 173 12.34 -8.09 -7.63
N GLU A 174 12.24 -8.24 -6.32
CA GLU A 174 11.66 -9.43 -5.68
C GLU A 174 10.13 -9.44 -5.67
N SER A 175 9.46 -8.39 -6.18
CA SER A 175 8.00 -8.25 -6.08
C SER A 175 7.33 -8.02 -7.44
N GLN A 176 6.32 -8.84 -7.74
CA GLN A 176 5.56 -8.72 -8.99
C GLN A 176 4.66 -7.48 -9.02
N GLY A 177 4.61 -6.78 -10.15
CA GLY A 177 3.70 -5.64 -10.36
C GLY A 177 4.22 -4.28 -9.89
N CYS A 178 5.54 -4.11 -9.74
CA CYS A 178 6.15 -2.82 -9.37
C CYS A 178 6.36 -1.83 -10.54
N SER A 179 6.08 -2.22 -11.79
CA SER A 179 6.39 -1.41 -12.99
C SER A 179 5.63 -0.07 -13.11
N PHE A 180 4.68 0.19 -12.22
CA PHE A 180 3.99 1.49 -12.12
C PHE A 180 4.86 2.60 -11.48
N THR A 181 5.98 2.24 -10.84
CA THR A 181 6.89 3.17 -10.16
C THR A 181 8.35 2.70 -10.26
N ASN A 182 9.27 3.45 -9.66
CA ASN A 182 10.68 3.10 -9.53
C ASN A 182 11.26 3.62 -8.19
N ALA A 183 12.45 3.16 -7.85
CA ALA A 183 13.11 3.49 -6.59
C ALA A 183 13.34 5.00 -6.41
N ASP A 184 13.73 5.71 -7.47
CA ASP A 184 13.92 7.16 -7.43
C ASP A 184 12.62 7.90 -7.11
N ALA A 185 11.50 7.52 -7.76
CA ALA A 185 10.20 8.15 -7.52
C ALA A 185 9.71 7.97 -6.07
N VAL A 186 9.89 6.77 -5.51
CA VAL A 186 9.57 6.51 -4.09
C VAL A 186 10.49 7.32 -3.17
N TYR A 187 11.79 7.33 -3.46
CA TYR A 187 12.77 8.11 -2.71
C TYR A 187 12.44 9.61 -2.71
N ASP A 188 12.23 10.17 -3.91
CA ASP A 188 11.96 11.58 -4.13
C ASP A 188 10.68 12.04 -3.45
N THR A 189 9.70 11.14 -3.36
CA THR A 189 8.43 11.42 -2.68
C THR A 189 8.61 11.47 -1.16
N LEU A 190 9.41 10.58 -0.56
CA LEU A 190 9.46 10.42 0.89
C LEU A 190 10.63 11.11 1.59
N PHE A 191 11.79 11.14 0.96
CA PHE A 191 13.05 11.47 1.63
C PHE A 191 13.70 12.73 1.06
N ASN A 192 13.44 13.07 -0.21
CA ASN A 192 14.04 14.23 -0.84
C ASN A 192 13.37 15.55 -0.41
N PHE A 193 14.04 16.32 0.45
CA PHE A 193 13.59 17.65 0.86
C PHE A 193 13.69 18.73 -0.24
N GLN A 194 14.29 18.42 -1.39
CA GLN A 194 14.30 19.32 -2.55
C GLN A 194 13.06 19.15 -3.44
N ASN A 195 12.27 18.10 -3.22
CA ASN A 195 11.01 17.91 -3.90
C ASN A 195 9.91 18.67 -3.14
N ASP A 196 9.58 19.87 -3.63
CA ASP A 196 8.58 20.74 -3.01
C ASP A 196 7.17 20.12 -2.99
N LEU A 197 6.91 19.16 -3.88
CA LEU A 197 5.66 18.41 -3.93
C LEU A 197 5.69 17.15 -3.06
N GLY A 198 6.86 16.76 -2.54
CA GLY A 198 7.04 15.52 -1.77
C GLY A 198 6.59 15.62 -0.31
N PHE A 199 6.54 14.48 0.38
CA PHE A 199 6.15 14.38 1.77
C PHE A 199 7.25 14.69 2.77
N ALA A 200 8.52 14.73 2.36
CA ALA A 200 9.64 14.95 3.26
C ALA A 200 9.45 16.21 4.11
N GLY A 201 9.16 17.35 3.46
CA GLY A 201 8.89 18.62 4.13
C GLY A 201 7.57 18.65 4.89
N LEU A 202 6.51 18.00 4.36
CA LEU A 202 5.20 17.96 5.00
C LEU A 202 5.22 17.18 6.32
N PHE A 203 5.92 16.04 6.36
CA PHE A 203 6.11 15.27 7.59
C PHE A 203 6.91 16.03 8.64
N ASP A 204 7.92 16.77 8.21
CA ASP A 204 8.76 17.57 9.11
C ASP A 204 7.95 18.70 9.74
N LYS A 205 7.21 19.47 8.93
CA LYS A 205 6.31 20.54 9.39
C LYS A 205 5.15 20.05 10.26
N ALA A 206 4.69 18.81 10.05
CA ALA A 206 3.66 18.21 10.88
C ALA A 206 4.18 17.74 12.26
N THR A 207 5.44 17.35 12.33
CA THR A 207 6.04 16.77 13.54
C THR A 207 6.71 17.83 14.42
N HIS A 208 7.29 18.87 13.80
CA HIS A 208 8.07 19.89 14.48
C HIS A 208 7.37 21.25 14.46
N LEU A 209 7.36 21.93 15.60
CA LEU A 209 6.81 23.28 15.74
C LEU A 209 7.58 24.32 14.92
N VAL A 210 8.91 24.17 14.88
CA VAL A 210 9.85 24.99 14.13
C VAL A 210 10.78 24.06 13.38
N THR A 211 11.04 24.37 12.11
CA THR A 211 11.94 23.64 11.22
C THR A 211 13.06 24.56 10.74
N GLU A 212 14.30 24.07 10.74
CA GLU A 212 15.50 24.86 10.44
C GLU A 212 16.07 24.57 9.05
N PHE A 213 15.61 23.51 8.38
CA PHE A 213 16.13 23.14 7.07
C PHE A 213 15.66 24.16 6.01
N ARG A 214 16.61 24.74 5.28
CA ARG A 214 16.43 25.96 4.47
C ARG A 214 15.18 25.98 3.56
N ARG A 215 14.76 24.83 3.02
CA ARG A 215 13.60 24.75 2.10
C ARG A 215 12.25 24.57 2.78
N ASN A 216 12.22 24.05 4.01
CA ASN A 216 10.99 23.91 4.78
C ASN A 216 11.06 24.72 6.08
N GLN A 217 11.95 25.72 6.13
CA GLN A 217 12.17 26.57 7.28
C GLN A 217 10.88 27.27 7.67
N THR A 218 10.61 27.34 8.98
CA THR A 218 9.47 28.08 9.49
C THR A 218 9.69 29.57 9.26
N GLU A 219 8.70 30.24 8.70
CA GLU A 219 8.72 31.69 8.47
C GLU A 219 8.69 32.46 9.79
N ASP A 220 9.23 33.69 9.79
CA ASP A 220 9.16 34.57 10.95
C ASP A 220 7.71 34.78 11.41
N TYR A 221 7.49 34.76 12.72
CA TYR A 221 6.15 34.83 13.34
C TYR A 221 5.20 33.68 12.98
N ASN A 222 5.71 32.55 12.50
CA ASN A 222 4.92 31.36 12.17
C ASN A 222 5.30 30.14 13.06
N LEU A 223 4.41 29.15 13.16
CA LEU A 223 4.62 27.87 13.85
C LEU A 223 4.12 26.71 12.98
N ASN A 224 4.79 26.50 11.84
CA ASN A 224 4.47 25.46 10.86
C ASN A 224 2.95 25.24 10.69
N PHE A 225 2.45 24.01 10.86
CA PHE A 225 1.05 23.71 10.64
C PHE A 225 0.10 24.18 11.76
N ILE A 226 0.58 24.78 12.86
CA ILE A 226 -0.32 25.35 13.89
C ILE A 226 -1.15 26.49 13.31
N PHE A 227 -0.54 27.35 12.50
CA PHE A 227 -1.23 28.50 11.89
C PHE A 227 -1.69 28.23 10.45
N LYS A 228 -1.55 27.00 9.97
CA LYS A 228 -2.06 26.62 8.65
C LYS A 228 -3.58 26.75 8.62
N ASN A 229 -4.11 27.54 7.69
CA ASN A 229 -5.55 27.58 7.43
C ASN A 229 -6.02 26.23 6.86
N PRO A 230 -6.92 25.50 7.54
CA PRO A 230 -7.42 24.22 7.04
C PRO A 230 -8.21 24.34 5.73
N MET A 231 -8.75 25.53 5.43
CA MET A 231 -9.57 25.76 4.24
C MET A 231 -8.74 25.94 2.96
N ASP A 232 -7.41 26.07 3.08
CA ASP A 232 -6.54 26.15 1.91
C ASP A 232 -6.44 24.78 1.22
N ASP A 233 -6.45 24.78 -0.10
CA ASP A 233 -6.40 23.58 -0.94
C ASP A 233 -4.98 23.23 -1.42
N ASP A 234 -3.96 23.94 -0.96
CA ASP A 234 -2.54 23.76 -1.29
C ASP A 234 -2.07 22.31 -1.11
N ILE A 235 -2.47 21.66 -0.01
CA ILE A 235 -2.17 20.25 0.23
C ILE A 235 -2.76 19.35 -0.86
N TYR A 236 -3.97 19.66 -1.34
CA TYR A 236 -4.60 18.85 -2.39
C TYR A 236 -4.08 19.20 -3.79
N ALA A 237 -3.64 20.44 -4.00
CA ALA A 237 -3.21 20.95 -5.31
C ALA A 237 -1.88 20.35 -5.80
N GLY A 238 -1.01 19.88 -4.91
CA GLY A 238 0.35 19.42 -5.21
C GLY A 238 0.49 17.96 -5.68
N GLY A 239 -0.60 17.26 -6.02
CA GLY A 239 -0.52 15.85 -6.41
C GLY A 239 -0.34 14.88 -5.21
N THR A 240 -0.65 15.34 -4.00
CA THR A 240 -0.56 14.55 -2.76
C THR A 240 -1.25 13.19 -2.87
N TYR A 241 -2.46 13.11 -3.44
CA TYR A 241 -3.10 11.80 -3.60
C TYR A 241 -2.41 10.90 -4.62
N SER A 242 -1.85 11.44 -5.70
CA SER A 242 -1.08 10.63 -6.65
C SER A 242 0.15 10.02 -5.98
N GLN A 243 0.86 10.79 -5.18
CA GLN A 243 2.03 10.33 -4.43
C GLN A 243 1.64 9.33 -3.32
N LEU A 244 0.62 9.65 -2.53
CA LEU A 244 0.13 8.76 -1.47
C LEU A 244 -0.37 7.44 -2.05
N ALA A 245 -1.13 7.49 -3.14
CA ALA A 245 -1.61 6.31 -3.85
C ALA A 245 -0.45 5.46 -4.39
N MET A 246 0.60 6.08 -4.97
CA MET A 246 1.80 5.37 -5.42
C MET A 246 2.48 4.64 -4.27
N LEU A 247 2.66 5.30 -3.13
CA LEU A 247 3.31 4.71 -1.96
C LEU A 247 2.48 3.60 -1.31
N MET A 248 1.16 3.78 -1.20
CA MET A 248 0.25 2.77 -0.66
C MET A 248 0.15 1.55 -1.59
N LEU A 249 0.15 1.78 -2.90
CA LEU A 249 0.18 0.70 -3.89
C LEU A 249 1.49 -0.06 -3.82
N PHE A 250 2.62 0.64 -3.63
CA PHE A 250 3.92 0.01 -3.42
C PHE A 250 3.91 -0.88 -2.17
N LEU A 251 3.39 -0.38 -1.04
CA LEU A 251 3.21 -1.18 0.17
C LEU A 251 2.30 -2.40 -0.05
N HIS A 252 1.20 -2.23 -0.79
CA HIS A 252 0.28 -3.32 -1.08
C HIS A 252 0.95 -4.43 -1.90
N VAL A 253 1.75 -4.07 -2.92
CA VAL A 253 2.53 -5.04 -3.71
C VAL A 253 3.55 -5.77 -2.85
N MET A 254 4.28 -5.06 -1.98
CA MET A 254 5.22 -5.69 -1.04
C MET A 254 4.51 -6.63 -0.05
N GLN A 255 3.31 -6.28 0.41
CA GLN A 255 2.52 -7.12 1.30
C GLN A 255 2.11 -8.42 0.60
N ILE A 256 1.67 -8.34 -0.66
CA ILE A 256 1.34 -9.52 -1.48
C ILE A 256 2.55 -10.45 -1.58
N GLU A 257 3.74 -9.89 -1.85
CA GLU A 257 4.98 -10.66 -1.94
C GLU A 257 5.32 -11.36 -0.62
N LEU A 258 5.41 -10.61 0.48
CA LEU A 258 5.76 -11.17 1.79
C LEU A 258 4.77 -12.23 2.25
N TYR A 259 3.47 -12.01 2.05
CA TYR A 259 2.47 -13.00 2.43
C TYR A 259 2.46 -14.21 1.50
N GLY A 260 2.81 -14.01 0.23
CA GLY A 260 3.04 -15.10 -0.72
C GLY A 260 4.14 -16.06 -0.26
N ARG A 261 5.18 -15.55 0.42
CA ARG A 261 6.25 -16.36 1.04
C ARG A 261 5.76 -17.16 2.25
N MET A 262 4.84 -16.60 3.05
CA MET A 262 4.25 -17.30 4.20
C MET A 262 3.31 -18.42 3.76
N ARG A 263 2.40 -18.09 2.84
CA ARG A 263 1.39 -18.99 2.32
C ARG A 263 0.98 -18.52 0.93
N LYS A 264 1.23 -19.34 -0.09
CA LYS A 264 0.90 -19.01 -1.47
C LYS A 264 -0.61 -18.76 -1.62
N PRO A 265 -1.05 -17.52 -1.94
CA PRO A 265 -2.44 -17.26 -2.27
C PRO A 265 -2.80 -17.95 -3.59
N SER A 266 -4.10 -18.10 -3.87
CA SER A 266 -4.51 -18.54 -5.20
C SER A 266 -4.09 -17.48 -6.23
N LYS A 267 -3.50 -17.90 -7.35
CA LYS A 267 -3.08 -17.01 -8.43
C LYS A 267 -4.21 -16.10 -8.91
N LYS A 268 -5.45 -16.63 -8.95
CA LYS A 268 -6.66 -15.87 -9.29
C LYS A 268 -6.93 -14.72 -8.31
N TYR A 269 -6.82 -14.97 -7.01
CA TYR A 269 -7.01 -13.94 -6.00
C TYR A 269 -5.90 -12.87 -6.05
N GLN A 270 -4.65 -13.29 -6.23
CA GLN A 270 -3.52 -12.37 -6.41
C GLN A 270 -3.71 -11.49 -7.65
N ASN A 271 -4.10 -12.08 -8.78
CA ASN A 271 -4.41 -11.36 -10.01
C ASN A 271 -5.55 -10.36 -9.82
N TRP A 272 -6.61 -10.74 -9.09
CA TRP A 272 -7.70 -9.82 -8.78
C TRP A 272 -7.22 -8.61 -7.93
N MET A 273 -6.42 -8.84 -6.87
CA MET A 273 -5.86 -7.76 -6.05
C MET A 273 -4.98 -6.82 -6.88
N LEU A 274 -4.08 -7.38 -7.70
CA LEU A 274 -3.22 -6.59 -8.60
C LEU A 274 -4.03 -5.85 -9.66
N PHE A 275 -5.06 -6.47 -10.24
CA PHE A 275 -5.88 -5.84 -11.28
C PHE A 275 -6.67 -4.65 -10.74
N THR A 276 -7.35 -4.83 -9.61
CA THR A 276 -8.17 -3.78 -9.00
C THR A 276 -7.32 -2.61 -8.51
N SER A 277 -6.13 -2.88 -7.98
CA SER A 277 -5.20 -1.85 -7.51
C SER A 277 -4.43 -1.17 -8.66
N LEU A 278 -3.68 -1.91 -9.47
CA LEU A 278 -2.88 -1.35 -10.58
C LEU A 278 -3.76 -0.74 -11.68
N GLY A 279 -4.89 -1.37 -12.01
CA GLY A 279 -5.82 -0.89 -13.01
C GLY A 279 -6.44 0.44 -12.63
N SER A 280 -6.80 0.59 -11.36
CA SER A 280 -7.37 1.84 -10.85
C SER A 280 -6.31 2.94 -10.74
N TYR A 281 -5.09 2.59 -10.30
CA TYR A 281 -3.96 3.53 -10.30
C TYR A 281 -3.65 4.03 -11.71
N GLU A 282 -3.57 3.13 -12.69
CA GLU A 282 -3.36 3.48 -14.09
C GLU A 282 -4.50 4.37 -14.61
N ALA A 283 -5.74 4.04 -14.28
CA ALA A 283 -6.91 4.81 -14.70
C ALA A 283 -6.92 6.24 -14.13
N LEU A 284 -6.51 6.41 -12.87
CA LEU A 284 -6.56 7.69 -12.16
C LEU A 284 -5.35 8.58 -12.43
N PHE A 285 -4.13 8.04 -12.43
CA PHE A 285 -2.92 8.85 -12.31
C PHE A 285 -2.02 8.84 -13.54
N THR A 286 -2.12 7.84 -14.42
CA THR A 286 -1.24 7.81 -15.61
C THR A 286 -1.82 8.66 -16.74
N ARG A 287 -0.95 9.20 -17.59
CA ARG A 287 -1.38 9.89 -18.82
C ARG A 287 -1.57 8.87 -19.95
N GLY A 288 -2.45 9.17 -20.89
CA GLY A 288 -2.71 8.32 -22.05
C GLY A 288 -3.64 7.14 -21.79
N ARG A 289 -3.56 6.11 -22.64
CA ARG A 289 -4.45 4.93 -22.59
C ARG A 289 -4.10 4.05 -21.39
N SER A 290 -5.09 3.42 -20.78
CA SER A 290 -4.88 2.39 -19.76
C SER A 290 -4.87 1.01 -20.42
N ARG A 291 -3.78 0.25 -20.23
CA ARG A 291 -3.62 -1.14 -20.66
C ARG A 291 -4.73 -2.01 -20.08
N LEU A 292 -5.01 -1.87 -18.79
CA LEU A 292 -6.01 -2.70 -18.11
C LEU A 292 -7.46 -2.33 -18.52
N THR A 293 -7.74 -1.05 -18.76
CA THR A 293 -9.01 -0.62 -19.34
C THR A 293 -9.21 -1.17 -20.76
N ASN A 294 -8.16 -1.17 -21.58
CA ASN A 294 -8.22 -1.76 -22.92
C ASN A 294 -8.43 -3.28 -22.84
N PHE A 295 -7.75 -3.96 -21.92
CA PHE A 295 -7.94 -5.38 -21.67
C PHE A 295 -9.40 -5.71 -21.36
N VAL A 296 -10.05 -4.96 -20.46
CA VAL A 296 -11.48 -5.17 -20.14
C VAL A 296 -12.37 -4.96 -21.36
N ASN A 297 -12.17 -3.86 -22.09
CA ASN A 297 -12.95 -3.55 -23.28
C ASN A 297 -12.83 -4.61 -24.38
N SER A 298 -11.69 -5.29 -24.48
CA SER A 298 -11.47 -6.35 -25.47
C SER A 298 -12.05 -7.68 -25.03
N ASN A 299 -11.87 -8.07 -23.76
CA ASN A 299 -12.19 -9.43 -23.29
C ASN A 299 -13.61 -9.57 -22.70
N PHE A 300 -14.20 -8.50 -22.18
CA PHE A 300 -15.53 -8.52 -21.54
C PHE A 300 -16.61 -7.87 -22.41
N ALA A 301 -16.27 -7.51 -23.65
CA ALA A 301 -17.11 -6.68 -24.50
C ALA A 301 -18.49 -7.29 -24.81
N GLU A 302 -18.57 -8.63 -24.88
CA GLU A 302 -19.83 -9.35 -25.10
C GLU A 302 -20.73 -9.36 -23.87
N LEU A 303 -20.12 -9.35 -22.68
CA LEU A 303 -20.81 -9.34 -21.38
C LEU A 303 -21.26 -7.93 -20.98
N MET A 304 -20.66 -6.89 -21.54
CA MET A 304 -20.95 -5.49 -21.22
C MET A 304 -22.07 -4.91 -22.09
N ARG A 305 -23.31 -5.39 -21.87
CA ARG A 305 -24.52 -4.79 -22.44
C ARG A 305 -25.42 -4.22 -21.33
N CYS A 306 -26.08 -3.11 -21.59
CA CYS A 306 -27.09 -2.57 -20.68
C CYS A 306 -28.33 -3.48 -20.70
N PRO A 307 -28.85 -3.95 -19.56
CA PRO A 307 -30.06 -4.78 -19.51
C PRO A 307 -31.34 -3.97 -19.75
N VAL A 308 -31.29 -2.64 -19.72
CA VAL A 308 -32.45 -1.77 -19.93
C VAL A 308 -32.62 -1.38 -21.39
N CYS A 309 -31.55 -0.96 -22.06
CA CYS A 309 -31.61 -0.46 -23.43
C CYS A 309 -30.75 -1.25 -24.43
N GLU A 310 -30.17 -2.37 -24.01
CA GLU A 310 -29.33 -3.30 -24.80
C GLU A 310 -28.06 -2.70 -25.43
N ALA A 311 -27.80 -1.41 -25.19
CA ALA A 311 -26.63 -0.72 -25.70
C ALA A 311 -25.35 -1.39 -25.17
N ARG A 312 -24.38 -1.58 -26.07
CA ARG A 312 -23.04 -2.04 -25.71
C ARG A 312 -22.35 -0.96 -24.87
N ILE A 313 -21.87 -1.35 -23.69
CA ILE A 313 -21.15 -0.48 -22.77
C ILE A 313 -19.66 -0.60 -23.06
N ARG A 314 -18.99 0.53 -23.25
CA ARG A 314 -17.53 0.61 -23.37
C ARG A 314 -16.98 1.44 -22.22
N ILE A 315 -16.00 0.90 -21.52
CA ILE A 315 -15.40 1.55 -20.36
C ILE A 315 -14.45 2.64 -20.84
N LYS A 316 -14.75 3.88 -20.46
CA LYS A 316 -13.81 4.99 -20.58
C LYS A 316 -12.80 4.87 -19.43
N LYS A 317 -11.55 5.28 -19.68
CA LYS A 317 -10.50 5.27 -18.65
C LYS A 317 -10.95 5.95 -17.35
N VAL A 318 -11.64 7.08 -17.47
CA VAL A 318 -12.13 7.85 -16.33
C VAL A 318 -13.14 7.08 -15.48
N ASP A 319 -13.94 6.19 -16.08
CA ASP A 319 -14.96 5.41 -15.36
C ASP A 319 -14.44 4.04 -14.90
N ALA A 320 -13.23 3.65 -15.32
CA ALA A 320 -12.65 2.35 -15.01
C ALA A 320 -12.55 2.04 -13.50
N PRO A 321 -12.18 2.98 -12.62
CA PRO A 321 -12.15 2.72 -11.17
C PRO A 321 -13.53 2.34 -10.59
N ARG A 322 -14.64 2.88 -11.13
CA ARG A 322 -16.00 2.48 -10.69
C ARG A 322 -16.28 1.01 -10.99
N LEU A 323 -15.77 0.50 -12.11
CA LEU A 323 -15.87 -0.91 -12.45
C LEU A 323 -14.89 -1.75 -11.62
N PHE A 324 -13.62 -1.38 -11.61
CA PHE A 324 -12.57 -2.19 -11.00
C PHE A 324 -12.72 -2.33 -9.49
N ILE A 325 -13.24 -1.30 -8.83
CA ILE A 325 -13.37 -1.26 -7.36
C ILE A 325 -14.83 -1.41 -6.94
N GLY A 326 -15.72 -0.61 -7.53
CA GLY A 326 -17.13 -0.57 -7.16
C GLY A 326 -17.97 -1.67 -7.81
N GLU A 327 -17.43 -2.39 -8.80
CA GLU A 327 -18.19 -3.35 -9.61
C GLU A 327 -19.44 -2.71 -10.23
N ARG A 328 -19.34 -1.43 -10.65
CA ARG A 328 -20.46 -0.67 -11.24
C ARG A 328 -20.16 -0.19 -12.66
N LEU A 329 -21.21 -0.19 -13.48
CA LEU A 329 -21.20 0.32 -14.86
C LEU A 329 -22.31 1.33 -15.05
N ASN A 330 -22.00 2.42 -15.77
CA ASN A 330 -23.00 3.39 -16.21
C ASN A 330 -23.25 3.22 -17.72
N CYS A 331 -24.51 3.17 -18.11
CA CYS A 331 -24.87 3.21 -19.53
C CYS A 331 -24.91 4.66 -20.02
N ASP A 332 -24.10 5.00 -21.03
CA ASP A 332 -24.10 6.34 -21.64
C ASP A 332 -25.40 6.67 -22.42
N GLN A 333 -26.23 5.68 -22.73
CA GLN A 333 -27.46 5.85 -23.54
C GLN A 333 -28.71 6.10 -22.68
N CYS A 334 -28.93 5.27 -21.66
CA CYS A 334 -30.11 5.37 -20.79
C CYS A 334 -29.79 5.83 -19.36
N PHE A 335 -28.52 6.14 -19.07
CA PHE A 335 -28.03 6.61 -17.76
C PHE A 335 -28.27 5.66 -16.58
N THR A 336 -28.64 4.40 -16.85
CA THR A 336 -28.78 3.38 -15.81
C THR A 336 -27.42 3.04 -15.23
N ASP A 337 -27.33 3.06 -13.89
CA ASP A 337 -26.18 2.59 -13.10
C ASP A 337 -26.47 1.17 -12.61
N GLN A 338 -25.64 0.21 -13.00
CA GLN A 338 -25.85 -1.22 -12.76
C GLN A 338 -24.64 -1.87 -12.12
N HIS A 339 -24.89 -2.89 -11.30
CA HIS A 339 -23.85 -3.78 -10.80
C HIS A 339 -23.35 -4.70 -11.91
N PHE A 340 -22.05 -4.93 -11.97
CA PHE A 340 -21.38 -5.84 -12.90
C PHE A 340 -20.34 -6.66 -12.11
N PRO A 341 -20.52 -7.99 -11.95
CA PRO A 341 -19.71 -8.82 -11.04
C PRO A 341 -18.29 -9.06 -11.57
N PHE A 342 -17.50 -8.00 -11.64
CA PHE A 342 -16.24 -7.95 -12.36
C PHE A 342 -15.22 -8.92 -11.78
N GLY A 343 -15.01 -8.92 -10.47
CA GLY A 343 -14.05 -9.80 -9.82
C GLY A 343 -14.39 -11.27 -9.99
N TRP A 344 -15.67 -11.63 -9.97
CA TRP A 344 -16.11 -13.00 -10.22
C TRP A 344 -15.84 -13.44 -11.66
N LEU A 345 -16.13 -12.57 -12.64
CA LEU A 345 -15.87 -12.86 -14.04
C LEU A 345 -14.37 -12.89 -14.33
N LEU A 346 -13.58 -12.01 -13.73
CA LEU A 346 -12.13 -11.97 -13.86
C LEU A 346 -11.49 -13.32 -13.47
N ASN A 347 -12.02 -13.97 -12.44
CA ASN A 347 -11.58 -15.29 -11.99
C ASN A 347 -11.89 -16.43 -12.97
N GLN A 348 -12.70 -16.20 -14.00
CA GLN A 348 -12.94 -17.17 -15.08
C GLN A 348 -11.87 -17.13 -16.16
N PHE A 349 -11.02 -16.10 -16.17
CA PHE A 349 -9.91 -15.96 -17.10
C PHE A 349 -8.60 -16.35 -16.43
N ASP A 350 -7.76 -17.09 -17.16
CA ASP A 350 -6.37 -17.29 -16.76
C ASP A 350 -5.54 -16.10 -17.23
N LEU A 351 -5.22 -15.22 -16.27
CA LEU A 351 -4.48 -13.99 -16.51
C LEU A 351 -3.00 -14.17 -16.17
N ASP A 352 -2.14 -13.84 -17.13
CA ASP A 352 -0.69 -13.65 -16.94
C ASP A 352 -0.31 -12.18 -17.18
N LEU A 353 -1.15 -11.24 -16.73
CA LEU A 353 -0.96 -9.81 -17.00
C LEU A 353 0.17 -9.16 -16.21
N PHE A 354 0.68 -9.84 -15.18
CA PHE A 354 1.61 -9.31 -14.18
C PHE A 354 2.87 -10.17 -13.99
N ASN A 355 3.04 -11.23 -14.80
CA ASN A 355 4.32 -11.93 -14.90
C ASN A 355 5.20 -11.11 -15.85
N GLU A 356 6.24 -10.48 -15.31
CA GLU A 356 7.28 -9.78 -16.07
C GLU A 356 8.52 -10.66 -16.21
#